data_AF-V5HXK2-F1
#
_entry.id   AF-V5HXK2-F1
#
_cell.length_a   1.000
_cell.length_b   1.000
_cell.length_c   1.000
_cell.angle_alpha   90.00
_cell.angle_beta   90.00
_cell.angle_gamma   90.00
#
_symmetry.space_group_name_H-M   'P 1'
#
loop_
_entity.id
_entity.type
_entity.pdbx_description
1 polymer ?
#
loop_
_entity_poly.entity_id
_entity_poly.type
_entity_poly.pdbx_seq_one_letter_code
_entity_poly.pdbx_strand_id
1 'polypeptide(L)'
;MIARQEQTVALLLVAACLAVRPSWSEAQDNYDEYIKQLQTVSGLIKDESLASQYLEDISEQLNKLNNAGANANWDYDNNLTDYNQKRTNDVNIEIAKKGREFALTAQRFDYKSFQNVTLRRIFRPMSDLGLGSLDDAEVAKIQNISSTMSRVYSSTLVTVWRKEKLYSFGSPSISLKLWPKLETTLSFRRLGWPGTTPWVARREDCISRLSN
;
A
#
# COMPACT_ATOMS: atom_id res chain seq x y z
N MET A 1 48.71 -16.86 55.25
CA MET A 1 47.43 -17.63 55.15
C MET A 1 46.61 -17.30 53.89
N ILE A 2 46.93 -16.24 53.12
CA ILE A 2 46.15 -15.80 51.95
C ILE A 2 46.39 -16.65 50.67
N ALA A 3 47.62 -17.12 50.43
CA ALA A 3 47.97 -17.90 49.23
C ALA A 3 47.31 -19.30 49.11
N ARG A 4 46.86 -19.88 50.23
CA ARG A 4 46.22 -21.21 50.26
C ARG A 4 44.71 -21.12 49.95
N GLN A 5 44.08 -19.96 50.19
CA GLN A 5 42.69 -19.72 49.81
C GLN A 5 42.56 -19.43 48.30
N GLU A 6 43.49 -18.68 47.72
CA GLU A 6 43.54 -18.44 46.26
C GLU A 6 43.66 -19.76 45.47
N GLN A 7 44.54 -20.67 45.91
CA GLN A 7 44.72 -21.97 45.24
C GLN A 7 43.51 -22.90 45.41
N THR A 8 42.82 -22.86 46.54
CA THR A 8 41.63 -23.70 46.78
C THR A 8 40.40 -23.17 46.06
N VAL A 9 40.22 -21.85 45.97
CA VAL A 9 39.17 -21.22 45.15
C VAL A 9 39.42 -21.48 43.67
N ALA A 10 40.68 -21.36 43.20
CA ALA A 10 41.02 -21.69 41.81
C ALA A 10 40.79 -23.19 41.48
N LEU A 11 41.16 -24.11 42.38
CA LEU A 11 40.89 -25.54 42.19
C LEU A 11 39.40 -25.88 42.21
N LEU A 12 38.61 -25.22 43.06
CA LEU A 12 37.14 -25.39 43.10
C LEU A 12 36.46 -24.83 41.84
N LEU A 13 36.93 -23.69 41.32
CA LEU A 13 36.42 -23.11 40.08
C LEU A 13 36.77 -23.97 38.86
N VAL A 14 37.98 -24.56 38.81
CA VAL A 14 38.37 -25.49 37.73
C VAL A 14 37.61 -26.82 37.83
N ALA A 15 37.41 -27.35 39.03
CA ALA A 15 36.62 -28.56 39.24
C ALA A 15 35.12 -28.35 38.88
N ALA A 16 34.55 -27.19 39.22
CA ALA A 16 33.20 -26.83 38.82
C ALA A 16 33.06 -26.67 37.29
N CYS A 17 34.08 -26.14 36.61
CA CYS A 17 34.11 -26.02 35.15
C CYS A 17 34.30 -27.35 34.41
N LEU A 18 34.81 -28.40 35.05
CA LEU A 18 34.88 -29.75 34.47
C LEU A 18 33.61 -30.56 34.74
N ALA A 19 32.87 -30.25 35.81
CA ALA A 19 31.61 -30.92 36.15
C ALA A 19 30.40 -30.41 35.35
N VAL A 20 30.49 -29.26 34.67
CA VAL A 20 29.38 -28.64 33.91
C VAL A 20 29.76 -28.34 32.45
N ARG A 21 30.76 -29.04 31.89
CA ARG A 21 30.96 -29.04 30.44
C ARG A 21 30.06 -30.11 29.84
N PRO A 22 28.94 -29.75 29.17
CA PRO A 22 28.24 -30.74 28.37
C PRO A 22 29.26 -31.34 27.40
N SER A 23 29.29 -32.67 27.33
CA SER A 23 30.10 -33.36 26.36
C SER A 23 29.67 -32.92 24.95
N TRP A 24 30.61 -32.90 24.00
CA TRP A 24 30.31 -32.56 22.61
C TRP A 24 29.20 -33.45 22.02
N SER A 25 29.03 -34.68 22.53
CA SER A 25 27.91 -35.58 22.19
C SER A 25 26.55 -35.10 22.70
N GLU A 26 26.45 -34.62 23.95
CA GLU A 26 25.19 -34.10 24.51
C GLU A 26 24.76 -32.79 23.83
N ALA A 27 25.71 -31.98 23.36
CA ALA A 27 25.43 -30.79 22.57
C ALA A 27 24.93 -31.12 21.16
N GLN A 28 25.38 -32.24 20.58
CA GLN A 28 24.98 -32.69 19.24
C GLN A 28 23.54 -33.24 19.23
N ASP A 29 23.14 -33.97 20.27
CA ASP A 29 21.79 -34.57 20.38
C ASP A 29 20.68 -33.53 20.62
N ASN A 30 21.05 -32.32 21.07
CA ASN A 30 20.16 -31.17 21.26
C ASN A 30 20.09 -30.25 20.03
N TYR A 31 20.85 -30.55 18.96
CA TYR A 31 20.85 -29.73 17.74
C TYR A 31 19.48 -29.74 17.06
N ASP A 32 18.83 -30.90 16.97
CA ASP A 32 17.53 -31.04 16.34
C ASP A 32 16.43 -30.28 17.12
N GLU A 33 16.51 -30.29 18.45
CA GLU A 33 15.60 -29.52 19.30
C GLU A 33 15.85 -28.01 19.17
N TYR A 34 17.10 -27.58 19.12
CA TYR A 34 17.48 -26.18 18.87
C TYR A 34 16.99 -25.68 17.50
N ILE A 35 17.20 -26.46 16.43
CA ILE A 35 16.69 -26.12 15.09
C ILE A 35 15.16 -26.08 15.09
N LYS A 36 14.50 -27.00 15.79
CA LYS A 36 13.03 -26.98 15.96
C LYS A 36 12.55 -25.75 16.73
N GLN A 37 13.29 -25.29 17.74
CA GLN A 37 13.01 -24.05 18.47
C GLN A 37 13.19 -22.82 17.57
N LEU A 38 14.28 -22.74 16.80
CA LEU A 38 14.49 -21.66 15.83
C LEU A 38 13.42 -21.64 14.74
N GLN A 39 12.94 -22.80 14.31
CA GLN A 39 11.83 -22.91 13.35
C GLN A 39 10.47 -22.52 13.95
N THR A 40 10.28 -22.68 15.27
CA THR A 40 9.01 -22.42 15.96
C THR A 40 8.89 -21.00 16.52
N VAL A 41 10.00 -20.32 16.81
CA VAL A 41 10.00 -18.89 17.12
C VAL A 41 9.82 -18.13 15.82
N SER A 42 8.58 -18.01 15.34
CA SER A 42 8.28 -17.01 14.31
C SER A 42 8.61 -15.65 14.93
N GLY A 43 9.66 -14.96 14.46
CA GLY A 43 9.99 -13.59 14.87
C GLY A 43 8.94 -12.54 14.50
N LEU A 44 7.74 -13.00 14.14
CA LEU A 44 6.58 -12.20 13.78
C LEU A 44 5.80 -11.78 15.02
N ILE A 45 5.35 -10.53 15.03
CA ILE A 45 4.60 -9.90 16.11
C ILE A 45 3.17 -10.45 16.10
N LYS A 46 2.73 -11.03 17.22
CA LYS A 46 1.37 -11.58 17.40
C LYS A 46 0.43 -10.66 18.18
N ASP A 47 0.96 -9.56 18.71
CA ASP A 47 0.19 -8.60 19.51
C ASP A 47 -0.74 -7.76 18.62
N GLU A 48 -2.05 -7.95 18.79
CA GLU A 48 -3.09 -7.22 18.05
C GLU A 48 -3.22 -5.75 18.48
N SER A 49 -2.87 -5.41 19.73
CA SER A 49 -2.91 -4.03 20.19
C SER A 49 -1.85 -3.20 19.47
N LEU A 50 -0.65 -3.75 19.31
CA LEU A 50 0.42 -3.11 18.54
C LEU A 50 0.04 -3.01 17.05
N ALA A 51 -0.62 -4.03 16.51
CA ALA A 51 -1.13 -4.01 15.15
C ALA A 51 -2.17 -2.90 14.93
N SER A 52 -3.09 -2.69 15.89
CA SER A 52 -4.08 -1.61 15.85
C SER A 52 -3.43 -0.23 15.93
N GLN A 53 -2.51 -0.04 16.87
CA GLN A 53 -1.77 1.23 17.02
C GLN A 53 -1.00 1.57 15.74
N TYR A 54 -0.34 0.60 15.13
CA TYR A 54 0.35 0.80 13.86
C TYR A 54 -0.59 1.32 12.76
N LEU A 55 -1.81 0.77 12.65
CA LEU A 55 -2.79 1.24 11.67
C LEU A 55 -3.26 2.68 11.96
N GLU A 56 -3.43 3.04 13.22
CA GLU A 56 -3.80 4.39 13.65
C GLU A 56 -2.68 5.39 13.30
N ASP A 57 -1.43 5.05 13.58
CA ASP A 57 -0.26 5.89 13.33
C ASP A 57 -0.08 6.23 11.84
N ILE A 58 -0.30 5.27 10.95
CA ILE A 58 -0.14 5.48 9.50
C ILE A 58 -1.39 6.03 8.82
N SER A 59 -2.54 6.06 9.51
CA SER A 59 -3.85 6.38 8.91
C SER A 59 -3.88 7.76 8.23
N GLU A 60 -3.36 8.79 8.90
CA GLU A 60 -3.32 10.15 8.38
C GLU A 60 -2.41 10.25 7.14
N GLN A 61 -1.24 9.58 7.20
CA GLN A 61 -0.29 9.57 6.10
C GLN A 61 -0.86 8.86 4.87
N LEU A 62 -1.49 7.70 5.06
CA LEU A 62 -2.19 6.97 4.00
C LEU A 62 -3.29 7.81 3.37
N ASN A 63 -4.10 8.51 4.18
CA ASN A 63 -5.15 9.39 3.68
C ASN A 63 -4.57 10.53 2.82
N LYS A 64 -3.48 11.17 3.26
CA LYS A 64 -2.81 12.22 2.48
C LYS A 64 -2.26 11.69 1.15
N LEU A 65 -1.57 10.55 1.17
CA LEU A 65 -1.01 9.90 -0.02
C LEU A 65 -2.11 9.51 -1.02
N ASN A 66 -3.17 8.85 -0.55
CA ASN A 66 -4.28 8.43 -1.39
C ASN A 66 -5.03 9.61 -2.00
N ASN A 67 -5.26 10.67 -1.22
CA ASN A 67 -5.88 11.89 -1.73
C ASN A 67 -5.00 12.58 -2.77
N ALA A 68 -3.68 12.66 -2.55
CA ALA A 68 -2.75 13.23 -3.52
C ALA A 68 -2.74 12.43 -4.83
N GLY A 69 -2.66 11.10 -4.75
CA GLY A 69 -2.72 10.20 -5.91
C GLY A 69 -4.03 10.30 -6.67
N ALA A 70 -5.16 10.26 -5.97
CA ALA A 70 -6.48 10.39 -6.58
C ALA A 70 -6.64 11.71 -7.34
N ASN A 71 -6.22 12.84 -6.73
CA ASN A 71 -6.29 14.14 -7.39
C ASN A 71 -5.34 14.23 -8.59
N ALA A 72 -4.11 13.74 -8.49
CA ALA A 72 -3.15 13.79 -9.60
C ALA A 72 -3.60 12.92 -10.79
N ASN A 73 -4.13 11.72 -10.53
CA ASN A 73 -4.71 10.86 -11.56
C ASN A 73 -5.94 11.54 -12.19
N TRP A 74 -6.83 12.12 -11.39
CA TRP A 74 -8.00 12.85 -11.89
C TRP A 74 -7.62 14.03 -12.79
N ASP A 75 -6.63 14.83 -12.39
CA ASP A 75 -6.13 15.95 -13.18
C ASP A 75 -5.57 15.49 -14.54
N TYR A 76 -4.89 14.33 -14.57
CA TYR A 76 -4.37 13.74 -15.80
C TYR A 76 -5.49 13.20 -16.71
N ASP A 77 -6.41 12.41 -16.15
CA ASP A 77 -7.49 11.78 -16.90
C ASP A 77 -8.43 12.82 -17.55
N ASN A 78 -8.64 13.97 -16.88
CA ASN A 78 -9.49 15.05 -17.40
C ASN A 78 -8.73 16.05 -18.27
N ASN A 79 -7.39 16.09 -18.18
CA ASN A 79 -6.57 17.01 -18.94
C ASN A 79 -5.22 16.39 -19.30
N LEU A 80 -5.20 15.70 -20.44
CA LEU A 80 -4.06 14.94 -20.98
C LEU A 80 -2.94 15.85 -21.50
N THR A 81 -2.19 16.46 -20.57
CA THR A 81 -1.00 17.27 -20.84
C THR A 81 0.27 16.58 -20.34
N ASP A 82 1.43 16.92 -20.90
CA ASP A 82 2.72 16.40 -20.43
C ASP A 82 3.01 16.79 -18.97
N TYR A 83 2.55 17.98 -18.56
CA TYR A 83 2.66 18.43 -17.17
C TYR A 83 1.88 17.53 -16.21
N ASN A 84 0.60 17.27 -16.50
CA ASN A 84 -0.23 16.40 -15.66
C ASN A 84 0.25 14.95 -15.71
N GLN A 85 0.75 14.49 -16.87
CA GLN A 85 1.36 13.16 -16.99
C GLN A 85 2.57 13.03 -16.06
N LYS A 86 3.47 14.01 -16.09
CA LYS A 86 4.64 14.01 -15.21
C LYS A 86 4.21 14.03 -13.74
N ARG A 87 3.29 14.93 -13.37
CA ARG A 87 2.81 15.08 -11.99
C ARG A 87 2.18 13.79 -11.47
N THR A 88 1.35 13.12 -12.27
CA THR A 88 0.71 11.87 -11.85
C THR A 88 1.72 10.74 -11.71
N ASN A 89 2.69 10.64 -12.62
CA ASN A 89 3.77 9.66 -12.53
C ASN A 89 4.61 9.89 -11.28
N ASP A 90 5.03 11.13 -11.00
CA ASP A 90 5.83 11.49 -9.82
C ASP A 90 5.10 11.09 -8.53
N VAL A 91 3.80 11.43 -8.41
CA VAL A 91 3.00 11.08 -7.24
C VAL A 91 2.85 9.57 -7.07
N ASN A 92 2.58 8.83 -8.16
CA ASN A 92 2.42 7.38 -8.11
C ASN A 92 3.73 6.65 -7.77
N ILE A 93 4.89 7.19 -8.17
CA ILE A 93 6.21 6.69 -7.76
C ILE A 93 6.38 6.84 -6.25
N GLU A 94 6.05 8.01 -5.68
CA GLU A 94 6.15 8.24 -4.24
C GLU A 94 5.16 7.38 -3.44
N ILE A 95 3.95 7.15 -3.97
CA ILE A 95 3.00 6.19 -3.39
C ILE A 95 3.58 4.78 -3.36
N ALA A 96 4.23 4.33 -4.43
CA ALA A 96 4.86 3.01 -4.45
C ALA A 96 5.99 2.89 -3.42
N LYS A 97 6.84 3.92 -3.28
CA LYS A 97 7.92 3.96 -2.29
C LYS A 97 7.38 3.93 -0.85
N LYS A 98 6.41 4.78 -0.53
CA LYS A 98 5.79 4.80 0.81
C LYS A 98 4.97 3.55 1.09
N GLY A 99 4.27 3.03 0.09
CA GLY A 99 3.59 1.74 0.16
C GLY A 99 4.54 0.59 0.52
N ARG A 100 5.75 0.56 -0.06
CA ARG A 100 6.80 -0.41 0.31
C ARG A 100 7.14 -0.32 1.80
N GLU A 101 7.39 0.88 2.33
CA GLU A 101 7.75 1.08 3.75
C GLU A 101 6.64 0.55 4.68
N PHE A 102 5.38 0.83 4.37
CA PHE A 102 4.25 0.34 5.14
C PHE A 102 4.11 -1.18 5.04
N ALA A 103 4.19 -1.74 3.83
CA ALA A 103 4.04 -3.18 3.62
C ALA A 103 5.14 -4.00 4.29
N LEU A 104 6.40 -3.56 4.24
CA LEU A 104 7.50 -4.22 4.94
C LEU A 104 7.30 -4.22 6.46
N THR A 105 6.70 -3.16 7.01
CA THR A 105 6.38 -3.09 8.44
C THR A 105 5.20 -4.00 8.77
N ALA A 106 4.16 -4.01 7.93
CA ALA A 106 3.00 -4.88 8.08
C ALA A 106 3.35 -6.38 7.99
N GLN A 107 4.35 -6.76 7.17
CA GLN A 107 4.84 -8.14 7.07
C GLN A 107 5.49 -8.66 8.36
N ARG A 108 5.89 -7.78 9.29
CA ARG A 108 6.43 -8.19 10.59
C ARG A 108 5.36 -8.73 11.53
N PHE A 109 4.08 -8.50 11.22
CA PHE A 109 2.96 -8.98 12.03
C PHE A 109 2.47 -10.34 11.52
N ASP A 110 2.27 -11.29 12.42
CA ASP A 110 1.64 -12.58 12.11
C ASP A 110 0.12 -12.43 12.03
N TYR A 111 -0.34 -11.69 11.01
CA TYR A 111 -1.75 -11.35 10.89
C TYR A 111 -2.68 -12.56 10.71
N LYS A 112 -2.12 -13.73 10.35
CA LYS A 112 -2.88 -14.98 10.20
C LYS A 112 -3.29 -15.57 11.54
N SER A 113 -2.52 -15.32 12.60
CA SER A 113 -2.85 -15.79 13.96
C SER A 113 -3.73 -14.82 14.75
N PHE A 114 -4.03 -13.64 14.19
CA PHE A 114 -4.96 -12.69 14.80
C PHE A 114 -6.36 -13.29 14.95
N GLN A 115 -6.90 -13.19 16.16
CA GLN A 115 -8.29 -13.44 16.53
C GLN A 115 -9.22 -12.39 15.90
N ASN A 116 -8.81 -11.12 15.88
CA ASN A 116 -9.61 -10.04 15.29
C ASN A 116 -9.67 -10.17 13.76
N VAL A 117 -10.86 -10.52 13.26
CA VAL A 117 -11.13 -10.74 11.84
C VAL A 117 -10.92 -9.47 11.00
N THR A 118 -11.22 -8.30 11.55
CA THR A 118 -11.05 -7.01 10.87
C THR A 118 -9.57 -6.68 10.69
N LEU A 119 -8.76 -6.83 11.73
CA LEU A 119 -7.31 -6.63 11.65
C LEU A 119 -6.70 -7.59 10.63
N ARG A 120 -7.04 -8.88 10.70
CA ARG A 120 -6.60 -9.87 9.72
C ARG A 120 -6.96 -9.50 8.28
N ARG A 121 -8.16 -8.94 8.06
CA ARG A 121 -8.62 -8.49 6.74
C ARG A 121 -7.86 -7.28 6.22
N ILE A 122 -7.49 -6.33 7.08
CA ILE A 122 -6.74 -5.12 6.72
C ILE A 122 -5.27 -5.45 6.46
N PHE A 123 -4.66 -6.25 7.33
CA PHE A 123 -3.24 -6.60 7.21
C PHE A 123 -2.93 -7.46 5.99
N ARG A 124 -3.90 -8.27 5.51
CA ARG A 124 -3.73 -9.07 4.29
C ARG A 124 -3.30 -8.23 3.07
N PRO A 125 -4.07 -7.24 2.58
CA PRO A 125 -3.63 -6.38 1.48
C PRO A 125 -2.52 -5.42 1.90
N MET A 126 -2.43 -5.02 3.18
CA MET A 126 -1.36 -4.11 3.62
C MET A 126 0.02 -4.76 3.59
N SER A 127 0.11 -6.07 3.80
CA SER A 127 1.37 -6.83 3.70
C SER A 127 1.84 -7.09 2.26
N ASP A 128 1.01 -6.78 1.26
CA ASP A 128 1.39 -6.89 -0.15
C ASP A 128 2.24 -5.69 -0.58
N LEU A 129 3.39 -5.96 -1.19
CA LEU A 129 4.31 -4.93 -1.66
C LEU A 129 3.81 -4.27 -2.96
N GLY A 130 3.00 -4.96 -3.77
CA GLY A 130 2.55 -4.46 -5.07
C GLY A 130 3.72 -3.98 -5.94
N LEU A 131 3.59 -2.78 -6.52
CA LEU A 131 4.67 -2.14 -7.30
C LEU A 131 5.90 -1.81 -6.46
N GLY A 132 5.77 -1.71 -5.14
CA GLY A 132 6.88 -1.56 -4.21
C GLY A 132 7.84 -2.74 -4.21
N SER A 133 7.52 -3.88 -4.83
CA SER A 133 8.45 -5.00 -4.98
C SER A 133 9.55 -4.77 -6.03
N LEU A 134 9.33 -3.86 -6.97
CA LEU A 134 10.24 -3.56 -8.09
C LEU A 134 11.28 -2.51 -7.72
N ASP A 135 12.36 -2.36 -8.49
CA ASP A 135 13.28 -1.26 -8.26
C ASP A 135 12.66 0.12 -8.62
N ASP A 136 13.22 1.20 -8.08
CA ASP A 136 12.65 2.54 -8.27
C ASP A 136 12.65 3.00 -9.75
N ALA A 137 13.58 2.51 -10.57
CA ALA A 137 13.66 2.82 -11.99
C ALA A 137 12.60 2.05 -12.81
N GLU A 138 12.34 0.80 -12.45
CA GLU A 138 11.30 -0.06 -12.99
C GLU A 138 9.91 0.47 -12.63
N VAL A 139 9.71 0.93 -11.40
CA VAL A 139 8.46 1.62 -11.01
C VAL A 139 8.24 2.84 -11.90
N ALA A 140 9.25 3.70 -12.06
CA ALA A 140 9.14 4.88 -12.94
C ALA A 140 8.84 4.49 -14.40
N LYS A 141 9.47 3.42 -14.89
CA LYS A 141 9.24 2.88 -16.24
C LYS A 141 7.80 2.40 -16.41
N ILE A 142 7.27 1.63 -15.46
CA ILE A 142 5.89 1.13 -15.52
C ILE A 142 4.89 2.28 -15.46
N GLN A 143 5.09 3.28 -14.60
CA GLN A 143 4.20 4.45 -14.54
C GLN A 143 4.21 5.23 -15.85
N ASN A 144 5.37 5.41 -16.46
CA ASN A 144 5.48 6.07 -17.76
C ASN A 144 4.81 5.27 -18.89
N ILE A 145 4.99 3.94 -18.91
CA ILE A 145 4.34 3.06 -19.89
C ILE A 145 2.82 3.10 -19.71
N SER A 146 2.33 2.97 -18.47
CA SER A 146 0.91 2.98 -18.13
C SER A 146 0.23 4.29 -18.57
N SER A 147 0.81 5.43 -18.19
CA SER A 147 0.30 6.74 -18.60
C SER A 147 0.37 6.94 -20.12
N THR A 148 1.46 6.52 -20.77
CA THR A 148 1.59 6.62 -22.23
C THR A 148 0.56 5.77 -22.96
N MET A 149 0.33 4.53 -22.51
CA MET A 149 -0.69 3.66 -23.07
C MET A 149 -2.09 4.26 -22.89
N SER A 150 -2.40 4.76 -21.70
CA SER A 150 -3.67 5.44 -21.41
C SER A 150 -3.88 6.65 -22.34
N ARG A 151 -2.85 7.48 -22.53
CA ARG A 151 -2.89 8.63 -23.43
C ARG A 151 -3.15 8.23 -24.87
N VAL A 152 -2.40 7.25 -25.38
CA VAL A 152 -2.57 6.77 -26.77
C VAL A 152 -3.99 6.23 -26.95
N TYR A 153 -4.46 5.38 -26.05
CA TYR A 153 -5.81 4.83 -26.13
C TYR A 153 -6.89 5.94 -26.13
N SER A 154 -6.72 6.95 -25.28
CA SER A 154 -7.70 8.02 -25.09
C SER A 154 -7.69 9.08 -26.19
N SER A 155 -6.54 9.32 -26.83
CA SER A 155 -6.37 10.37 -27.85
C SER A 155 -6.43 9.87 -29.29
N THR A 156 -6.40 8.54 -29.51
CA THR A 156 -6.38 7.98 -30.87
C THR A 156 -7.67 8.29 -31.62
N LEU A 157 -7.50 8.78 -32.85
CA LEU A 157 -8.57 9.00 -33.82
C LEU A 157 -8.52 7.91 -34.90
N VAL A 158 -9.69 7.39 -35.26
CA VAL A 158 -9.85 6.38 -36.30
C VAL A 158 -10.57 7.00 -37.49
N THR A 159 -10.06 6.74 -38.70
CA THR A 159 -10.76 7.03 -39.95
C THR A 159 -11.65 5.86 -40.32
N VAL A 160 -12.91 6.13 -40.67
CA VAL A 160 -13.82 5.10 -41.19
C VAL A 160 -13.75 5.13 -42.71
N TRP A 161 -13.38 4.01 -43.34
CA TRP A 161 -13.32 3.94 -44.80
C TRP A 161 -14.67 4.34 -45.41
N ARG A 162 -14.63 5.23 -46.41
CA ARG A 162 -15.79 5.91 -47.05
C ARG A 162 -16.36 7.14 -46.30
N LYS A 163 -15.77 7.57 -45.19
CA LYS A 163 -16.05 8.87 -44.55
C LYS A 163 -14.74 9.58 -44.22
N GLU A 164 -14.54 10.79 -44.73
CA GLU A 164 -13.34 11.63 -44.45
C GLU A 164 -13.27 12.13 -42.98
N LYS A 165 -14.24 11.76 -42.14
CA LYS A 165 -14.33 12.24 -40.75
C LYS A 165 -13.56 11.33 -39.81
N LEU A 166 -12.79 11.95 -38.91
CA LEU A 166 -12.10 11.30 -37.79
C LEU A 166 -13.07 11.08 -36.62
N TYR A 167 -12.99 9.91 -35.98
CA TYR A 167 -13.79 9.54 -34.80
C TYR A 167 -12.87 9.14 -33.64
N SER A 168 -13.13 9.60 -32.41
CA SER A 168 -12.40 9.17 -31.21
C SER A 168 -12.95 7.83 -30.69
N PHE A 169 -12.07 6.97 -30.17
CA PHE A 169 -12.43 5.65 -29.64
C PHE A 169 -12.90 5.70 -28.17
N GLY A 170 -12.44 6.71 -27.42
CA GLY A 170 -13.01 7.11 -26.13
C GLY A 170 -14.17 8.07 -26.35
N SER A 171 -15.23 7.90 -25.55
CA SER A 171 -16.45 8.69 -25.47
C SER A 171 -16.32 10.10 -26.06
N PRO A 172 -17.27 10.60 -26.88
CA PRO A 172 -17.29 12.00 -27.23
C PRO A 172 -17.35 12.76 -25.92
N SER A 173 -16.20 13.22 -25.42
CA SER A 173 -16.17 14.23 -24.39
C SER A 173 -17.04 15.32 -24.99
N ILE A 174 -18.12 15.55 -24.27
CA ILE A 174 -19.17 16.52 -24.54
C ILE A 174 -18.43 17.84 -24.68
N SER A 175 -17.91 18.07 -25.88
CA SER A 175 -17.46 19.35 -26.33
C SER A 175 -18.74 20.14 -26.32
N LEU A 176 -18.78 21.07 -25.37
CA LEU A 176 -19.78 22.07 -25.07
C LEU A 176 -20.18 22.87 -26.33
N LYS A 177 -20.75 22.19 -27.33
CA LYS A 177 -21.09 22.67 -28.68
C LYS A 177 -22.34 21.99 -29.24
N LEU A 178 -23.06 21.18 -28.46
CA LEU A 178 -24.36 20.60 -28.81
C LEU A 178 -25.42 20.84 -27.72
N TRP A 179 -25.42 22.02 -27.10
CA TRP A 179 -26.48 22.47 -26.19
C TRP A 179 -27.00 23.86 -26.61
N PRO A 180 -27.82 23.94 -27.67
CA PRO A 180 -28.91 24.92 -27.59
C PRO A 180 -30.29 24.39 -28.02
N LYS A 181 -30.51 23.06 -28.09
CA LYS A 181 -31.76 22.54 -28.70
C LYS A 181 -32.52 21.41 -28.01
N LEU A 182 -32.21 21.03 -26.76
CA LEU A 182 -32.97 19.97 -26.08
C LEU A 182 -33.49 20.32 -24.67
N GLU A 183 -33.41 21.58 -24.25
CA GLU A 183 -34.13 22.05 -23.07
C GLU A 183 -35.60 22.32 -23.43
N THR A 184 -36.42 21.27 -23.52
CA THR A 184 -37.87 21.44 -23.34
C THR A 184 -38.64 20.18 -23.01
N THR A 185 -38.08 18.98 -23.13
CA THR A 185 -38.80 17.77 -22.73
C THR A 185 -37.81 16.74 -22.22
N LEU A 186 -37.74 16.59 -20.89
CA LEU A 186 -37.60 15.32 -20.18
C LEU A 186 -37.42 15.62 -18.69
N SER A 187 -38.53 15.69 -17.98
CA SER A 187 -38.57 15.56 -16.52
C SER A 187 -38.00 14.18 -16.16
N PHE A 188 -36.74 14.12 -15.73
CA PHE A 188 -36.12 12.87 -15.30
C PHE A 188 -36.67 12.48 -13.93
N ARG A 189 -37.67 11.59 -13.95
CA ARG A 189 -38.28 10.98 -12.77
C ARG A 189 -37.23 10.11 -12.08
N ARG A 190 -36.84 10.55 -10.89
CA ARG A 190 -35.86 9.93 -9.97
C ARG A 190 -36.34 8.53 -9.57
N LEU A 191 -35.78 7.48 -10.18
CA LEU A 191 -35.91 6.09 -9.70
C LEU A 191 -34.58 5.68 -9.07
N GLY A 192 -34.52 5.77 -7.74
CA GLY A 192 -33.39 5.32 -6.94
C GLY A 192 -33.41 3.80 -6.80
N TRP A 193 -32.23 3.19 -6.93
CA TRP A 193 -31.99 1.82 -6.47
C TRP A 193 -31.62 1.84 -4.98
N PRO A 194 -32.20 0.97 -4.13
CA PRO A 194 -31.92 0.96 -2.70
C PRO A 194 -30.60 0.22 -2.42
N GLY A 195 -29.63 0.90 -1.79
CA GLY A 195 -28.50 0.21 -1.15
C GLY A 195 -27.10 0.78 -1.39
N THR A 196 -26.91 1.79 -2.24
CA THR A 196 -25.63 2.48 -2.38
C THR A 196 -25.83 3.96 -2.09
N THR A 197 -25.32 4.45 -0.97
CA THR A 197 -25.09 5.89 -0.79
C THR A 197 -24.07 6.33 -1.84
N PRO A 198 -24.43 7.20 -2.80
CA PRO A 198 -23.46 7.71 -3.74
C PRO A 198 -22.55 8.69 -3.00
N TRP A 199 -21.26 8.39 -2.90
CA TRP A 199 -20.22 9.37 -2.59
C TRP A 199 -20.01 10.27 -3.81
N VAL A 200 -21.05 11.03 -4.18
CA VAL A 200 -20.97 12.08 -5.19
C VAL A 200 -21.82 13.26 -4.71
N ALA A 201 -21.18 14.41 -4.66
CA ALA A 201 -21.70 15.77 -4.47
C ALA A 201 -21.86 16.29 -3.02
N ARG A 202 -20.83 17.04 -2.59
CA ARG A 202 -20.98 18.45 -2.18
C ARG A 202 -19.60 19.11 -2.02
N ARG A 203 -19.03 19.61 -3.12
CA ARG A 203 -17.90 20.57 -3.06
C ARG A 203 -18.39 22.03 -3.13
N GLU A 204 -19.70 22.26 -3.29
CA GLU A 204 -20.26 23.62 -3.40
C GLU A 204 -20.98 24.15 -2.13
N ASP A 205 -21.24 23.30 -1.13
CA ASP A 205 -21.88 23.73 0.14
C ASP A 205 -20.89 24.08 1.27
N CYS A 206 -19.57 23.96 1.04
CA CYS A 206 -18.56 24.33 2.05
C CYS A 206 -18.01 25.77 1.90
N ILE A 207 -18.34 26.51 0.84
CA ILE A 207 -17.79 27.86 0.61
C ILE A 207 -18.73 28.98 1.09
N SER A 208 -19.99 28.69 1.42
CA SER A 208 -20.97 29.68 1.90
C SER A 208 -21.19 29.71 3.42
N ARG A 209 -20.37 29.00 4.22
CA ARG A 209 -20.43 29.02 5.69
C ARG A 209 -19.16 29.48 6.41
N LEU A 210 -18.22 30.11 5.70
CA LEU A 210 -17.03 30.73 6.31
C LEU A 210 -16.81 32.20 5.87
N SER A 211 -17.87 32.90 5.48
CA SER A 211 -17.88 34.36 5.41
C SER A 211 -19.05 34.91 6.22
N ASN A 212 -18.74 35.80 7.16
CA ASN A 212 -19.69 36.64 7.92
C ASN A 212 -20.80 37.21 7.05
#